data_AF-A0A660MFP0-F1
#
_entry.id   AF-A0A660MFP0-F1
#
_cell.length_a   1.000
_cell.length_b   1.000
_cell.length_c   1.000
_cell.angle_alpha   90.00
_cell.angle_beta   90.00
_cell.angle_gamma   90.00
#
_symmetry.space_group_name_H-M   'P 1'
#
loop_
_entity.id
_entity.type
_entity.pdbx_description
1 polymer ?
#
loop_
_entity_poly.entity_id
_entity_poly.type
_entity_poly.pdbx_seq_one_letter_code
_entity_poly.pdbx_strand_id
1 'polypeptide(L)'
;STTTALLFTIACLLTLARLRQPLLFESAEHVGAVKAKPVAARLENGGWLRACLANRPYHFLITPPLWFILTLATALITTFAPAGDYHAPNGSAILHANGKTIIHNTGLRSRSHGRDDAARYLLPELRRHLTRPDAIVLTRKSLRDISALKTLLDAYPATPVYSTVIIPDLPYPVRYCPATNPAGITFSKTNDGCTARFGDVILAAP
;
A
#
# COMPACT_ATOMS: atom_id res chain seq x y z
N SER A 1 19.10 31.12 12.88
CA SER A 1 19.08 30.30 11.66
C SER A 1 18.14 29.08 11.70
N THR A 2 17.15 29.04 12.60
CA THR A 2 16.14 27.95 12.68
C THR A 2 14.86 28.25 11.91
N THR A 3 14.54 29.53 11.73
CA THR A 3 13.40 30.02 10.94
C THR A 3 13.54 29.75 9.44
N THR A 4 14.76 29.89 8.90
CA THR A 4 15.03 29.61 7.48
C THR A 4 14.97 28.12 7.15
N ALA A 5 15.40 27.26 8.07
CA ALA A 5 15.29 25.80 7.91
C ALA A 5 13.82 25.32 7.96
N LEU A 6 13.00 25.92 8.83
CA LEU A 6 11.55 25.67 8.91
C LEU A 6 10.80 26.12 7.65
N LEU A 7 11.15 27.28 7.11
CA LEU A 7 10.54 27.76 5.87
C LEU A 7 10.92 26.88 4.67
N PHE A 8 12.15 26.36 4.65
CA PHE A 8 12.59 25.43 3.61
C PHE A 8 11.88 24.08 3.69
N THR A 9 11.68 23.53 4.88
CA THR A 9 10.95 22.26 5.05
C THR A 9 9.46 22.41 4.75
N ILE A 10 8.83 23.51 5.15
CA ILE A 10 7.44 23.82 4.79
C ILE A 10 7.31 23.99 3.26
N ALA A 11 8.23 24.71 2.63
CA ALA A 11 8.24 24.85 1.18
C ALA A 11 8.42 23.50 0.45
N CYS A 12 9.29 22.63 0.95
CA CYS A 12 9.55 21.31 0.38
C CYS A 12 8.35 20.35 0.54
N LEU A 13 7.63 20.43 1.66
CA LEU A 13 6.39 19.67 1.88
C LEU A 13 5.24 20.19 1.02
N LEU A 14 5.13 21.50 0.84
CA LEU A 14 4.10 22.11 -0.03
C LEU A 14 4.34 21.82 -1.51
N THR A 15 5.60 21.72 -1.97
CA THR A 15 5.90 21.32 -3.36
C THR A 15 5.62 19.84 -3.59
N LEU A 16 5.91 18.96 -2.62
CA LEU A 16 5.56 17.55 -2.68
C LEU A 16 4.03 17.32 -2.62
N ALA A 17 3.30 18.13 -1.87
CA ALA A 17 1.83 18.11 -1.84
C ALA A 17 1.21 18.60 -3.16
N ARG A 18 1.80 19.62 -3.81
CA ARG A 18 1.35 20.09 -5.14
C ARG A 18 1.61 19.09 -6.26
N LEU A 19 2.62 18.22 -6.12
CA LEU A 19 2.92 17.18 -7.11
C LEU A 19 1.93 16.01 -7.11
N ARG A 20 1.11 15.88 -6.05
CA ARG A 20 0.15 14.79 -5.86
C ARG A 20 -1.25 15.34 -5.68
N GLN A 21 -1.82 15.93 -6.73
CA GLN A 21 -3.26 16.17 -6.76
C GLN A 21 -4.02 14.85 -6.95
N PRO A 22 -4.91 14.48 -6.01
CA PRO A 22 -6.18 13.89 -6.37
C PRO A 22 -7.30 14.90 -6.08
N LEU A 23 -8.03 15.18 -7.15
CA LEU A 23 -9.41 15.65 -7.30
C LEU A 23 -10.17 16.10 -6.04
N LEU A 24 -10.62 17.35 -6.11
CA LEU A 24 -11.62 18.00 -5.26
C LEU A 24 -12.85 17.09 -5.05
N PHE A 25 -13.16 16.81 -3.78
CA PHE A 25 -14.54 16.51 -3.36
C PHE A 25 -15.06 17.71 -2.58
N GLU A 26 -16.06 18.34 -3.17
CA GLU A 26 -16.92 19.34 -2.54
C GLU A 26 -17.89 18.60 -1.62
N SER A 27 -17.86 18.86 -0.31
CA SER A 27 -18.94 18.47 0.58
C SER A 27 -19.10 19.45 1.74
N ALA A 28 -20.05 20.37 1.54
CA ALA A 28 -21.01 20.92 2.50
C ALA A 28 -20.63 20.98 4.00
N GLU A 29 -20.25 22.18 4.42
CA GLU A 29 -20.83 22.98 5.50
C GLU A 29 -21.84 22.37 6.52
N HIS A 30 -21.57 22.72 7.79
CA HIS A 30 -22.47 22.93 8.94
C HIS A 30 -23.08 21.76 9.73
N VAL A 31 -22.56 21.49 10.95
CA VAL A 31 -23.39 21.21 12.16
C VAL A 31 -22.70 21.67 13.46
N GLY A 32 -23.23 22.75 14.05
CA GLY A 32 -23.58 22.94 15.47
C GLY A 32 -22.54 22.74 16.59
N ALA A 33 -21.95 23.84 17.07
CA ALA A 33 -21.28 23.90 18.38
C ALA A 33 -22.31 23.90 19.53
N VAL A 34 -22.34 22.84 20.35
CA VAL A 34 -23.15 22.79 21.58
C VAL A 34 -22.40 23.51 22.71
N LYS A 35 -22.99 24.61 23.19
CA LYS A 35 -22.51 25.45 24.29
C LYS A 35 -22.86 24.80 25.63
N ALA A 36 -21.87 24.26 26.35
CA ALA A 36 -22.06 23.76 27.71
C ALA A 36 -22.22 24.92 28.71
N LYS A 37 -23.35 24.96 29.42
CA LYS A 37 -23.60 25.83 30.58
C LYS A 37 -22.91 25.23 31.82
N PRO A 38 -22.15 25.99 32.63
CA PRO A 38 -21.71 25.51 33.93
C PRO A 38 -22.86 25.63 34.95
N VAL A 39 -23.22 24.50 35.56
CA VAL A 39 -24.09 24.45 36.74
C VAL A 39 -23.21 24.71 37.96
N ALA A 40 -23.44 25.85 38.64
CA ALA A 40 -22.81 26.15 39.91
C ALA A 40 -23.61 25.49 41.04
N ALA A 41 -23.04 24.47 41.68
CA ALA A 41 -23.55 23.95 42.94
C ALA A 41 -22.98 24.81 44.09
N ARG A 42 -23.88 25.38 44.90
CA ARG A 42 -23.57 26.19 46.08
C ARG A 42 -23.49 25.25 47.28
N LEU A 43 -22.33 25.15 47.93
CA LEU A 43 -22.20 24.49 49.24
C LEU A 43 -22.40 25.54 50.35
N GLU A 44 -23.38 25.30 51.21
CA GLU A 44 -23.54 26.01 52.48
C GLU A 44 -22.59 25.41 53.51
N ASN A 45 -21.64 26.22 53.99
CA ASN A 45 -21.09 26.26 55.36
C ASN A 45 -19.65 26.76 55.34
N GLY A 46 -19.40 27.82 56.12
CA GLY A 46 -18.14 28.54 56.18
C GLY A 46 -17.00 27.72 56.80
N GLY A 47 -15.86 27.75 56.12
CA GLY A 47 -14.58 27.26 56.61
C GLY A 47 -13.49 27.48 55.55
N TRP A 48 -12.46 28.25 55.90
CA TRP A 48 -11.32 28.53 55.02
C TRP A 48 -10.35 27.35 55.07
N LEU A 49 -10.09 26.68 53.94
CA LEU A 49 -8.98 25.74 53.78
C LEU A 49 -8.14 26.14 52.57
N ARG A 50 -6.96 26.70 52.84
CA ARG A 50 -5.85 26.76 51.90
C ARG A 50 -5.16 25.41 51.84
N ALA A 51 -4.70 25.06 50.63
CA ALA A 51 -3.83 23.94 50.24
C ALA A 51 -4.53 22.56 50.26
N CYS A 52 -4.50 21.74 49.21
CA CYS A 52 -3.49 21.56 48.19
C CYS A 52 -4.10 21.49 46.78
N LEU A 53 -3.72 22.44 45.92
CA LEU A 53 -3.74 22.25 44.46
C LEU A 53 -2.64 21.24 44.09
N ALA A 54 -2.88 19.97 44.40
CA ALA A 54 -2.02 18.86 44.01
C ALA A 54 -2.84 17.88 43.17
N ASN A 55 -3.32 18.33 42.01
CA ASN A 55 -3.58 17.41 40.89
C ASN A 55 -3.73 18.19 39.57
N ARG A 56 -2.61 18.44 38.90
CA ARG A 56 -2.61 18.79 37.47
C ARG A 56 -1.97 17.63 36.69
N PRO A 57 -2.77 16.69 36.14
CA PRO A 57 -2.27 15.74 35.16
C PRO A 57 -2.77 16.05 33.73
N TYR A 58 -3.17 17.28 33.41
CA TYR A 58 -3.77 17.60 32.09
C TYR A 58 -3.21 18.88 31.42
N HIS A 59 -1.93 19.21 31.61
CA HIS A 59 -1.30 20.30 30.85
C HIS A 59 -0.21 19.86 29.86
N PHE A 60 0.14 18.57 29.83
CA PHE A 60 1.05 18.06 28.80
C PHE A 60 0.35 17.71 27.48
N LEU A 61 -0.99 17.65 27.45
CA LEU A 61 -1.76 17.30 26.24
C LEU A 61 -2.26 18.52 25.42
N ILE A 62 -1.91 19.75 25.82
CA ILE A 62 -2.28 20.99 25.11
C ILE A 62 -1.01 21.79 24.81
N THR A 63 0.04 21.14 24.31
CA THR A 63 1.18 21.85 23.73
C THR A 63 1.10 21.73 22.20
N PRO A 64 0.94 22.86 21.47
CA PRO A 64 0.89 22.84 20.01
C PRO A 64 2.05 22.06 19.35
N PRO A 65 3.32 22.11 19.83
CA PRO A 65 4.39 21.34 19.19
C PRO A 65 4.19 19.83 19.29
N LEU A 66 3.60 19.29 20.37
CA LEU A 66 3.34 17.84 20.45
C LEU A 66 2.28 17.40 19.46
N TRP A 67 1.26 18.22 19.20
CA TRP A 67 0.26 17.94 18.16
C TRP A 67 0.86 18.00 16.76
N PHE A 68 1.76 18.94 16.49
CA PHE A 68 2.49 18.99 15.22
C PHE A 68 3.43 17.80 15.05
N ILE A 69 4.18 17.42 16.09
CA ILE A 69 5.07 16.25 16.04
C ILE A 69 4.24 14.98 15.85
N LEU A 70 3.12 14.84 16.56
CA LEU A 70 2.23 13.70 16.42
C LEU A 70 1.66 13.62 15.00
N THR A 71 1.02 14.69 14.50
CA THR A 71 0.45 14.71 13.15
C THR A 71 1.49 14.52 12.05
N LEU A 72 2.69 15.08 12.20
CA LEU A 72 3.82 14.83 11.30
C LEU A 72 4.26 13.37 11.37
N ALA A 73 4.38 12.79 12.56
CA ALA A 73 4.73 11.39 12.74
C ALA A 73 3.65 10.47 12.14
N THR A 74 2.36 10.75 12.33
CA THR A 74 1.27 9.97 11.73
C THR A 74 1.26 10.13 10.21
N ALA A 75 1.51 11.33 9.68
CA ALA A 75 1.63 11.56 8.24
C ALA A 75 2.84 10.82 7.65
N LEU A 76 3.99 10.81 8.33
CA LEU A 76 5.16 10.04 7.94
C LEU A 76 4.87 8.53 7.97
N ILE A 77 4.29 8.01 9.05
CA ILE A 77 3.98 6.58 9.17
C ILE A 77 3.00 6.12 8.09
N THR A 78 1.94 6.90 7.83
CA THR A 78 0.95 6.57 6.79
C THR A 78 1.49 6.71 5.37
N THR A 79 2.45 7.63 5.13
CA THR A 79 3.09 7.79 3.81
C THR A 79 4.13 6.73 3.51
N PHE A 80 4.80 6.19 4.54
CA PHE A 80 5.81 5.14 4.41
C PHE A 80 5.31 3.74 4.75
N ALA A 81 4.01 3.58 5.04
CA ALA A 81 3.42 2.27 5.25
C ALA A 81 3.63 1.41 3.99
N PRO A 82 4.19 0.20 4.12
CA PRO A 82 4.44 -0.67 2.99
C PRO A 82 3.12 -0.99 2.28
N ALA A 83 3.19 -1.09 0.95
CA ALA A 83 2.04 -1.53 0.17
C ALA A 83 1.64 -2.94 0.63
N GLY A 84 0.36 -3.10 1.00
CA GLY A 84 -0.20 -4.40 1.33
C GLY A 84 -0.35 -5.28 0.09
N ASP A 85 -0.67 -6.55 0.32
CA ASP A 85 -1.02 -7.46 -0.76
C ASP A 85 -2.32 -7.02 -1.43
N TYR A 86 -2.34 -7.05 -2.76
CA TYR A 86 -3.51 -6.70 -3.56
C TYR A 86 -4.01 -7.92 -4.32
N HIS A 87 -5.29 -8.25 -4.15
CA HIS A 87 -5.94 -9.34 -4.85
C HIS A 87 -6.99 -8.81 -5.82
N ALA A 88 -6.79 -9.08 -7.10
CA ALA A 88 -7.73 -8.71 -8.15
C ALA A 88 -8.85 -9.77 -8.27
N PRO A 89 -10.06 -9.36 -8.71
CA PRO A 89 -11.21 -10.27 -8.80
C PRO A 89 -11.06 -11.39 -9.84
N ASN A 90 -10.06 -11.30 -10.72
CA ASN A 90 -9.73 -12.32 -11.72
C ASN A 90 -8.80 -13.43 -11.18
N GLY A 91 -8.39 -13.37 -9.92
CA GLY A 91 -7.44 -14.31 -9.31
C GLY A 91 -5.96 -13.96 -9.55
N SER A 92 -5.67 -12.82 -10.17
CA SER A 92 -4.31 -12.24 -10.15
C SER A 92 -4.07 -11.44 -8.87
N ALA A 93 -2.82 -11.31 -8.47
CA ALA A 93 -2.47 -10.59 -7.25
C ALA A 93 -1.10 -9.92 -7.36
N ILE A 94 -0.90 -8.88 -6.55
CA ILE A 94 0.40 -8.27 -6.28
C ILE A 94 0.74 -8.63 -4.84
N LEU A 95 1.87 -9.31 -4.65
CA LEU A 95 2.31 -9.80 -3.35
C LEU A 95 3.60 -9.11 -2.93
N HIS A 96 3.72 -8.81 -1.65
CA HIS A 96 4.86 -8.13 -1.05
C HIS A 96 5.45 -8.99 0.07
N ALA A 97 6.72 -9.35 -0.06
CA ALA A 97 7.45 -10.08 0.98
C ALA A 97 8.94 -9.73 0.92
N ASN A 98 9.60 -9.62 2.07
CA ASN A 98 11.05 -9.39 2.17
C ASN A 98 11.55 -8.17 1.36
N GLY A 99 10.73 -7.11 1.25
CA GLY A 99 11.06 -5.91 0.45
C GLY A 99 11.03 -6.14 -1.07
N LYS A 100 10.46 -7.26 -1.52
CA LYS A 100 10.27 -7.63 -2.92
C LYS A 100 8.80 -7.59 -3.29
N THR A 101 8.53 -7.28 -4.55
CA THR A 101 7.17 -7.26 -5.10
C THR A 101 7.08 -8.25 -6.24
N ILE A 102 6.11 -9.16 -6.17
CA ILE A 102 5.85 -10.11 -7.25
C ILE A 102 4.41 -9.99 -7.73
N ILE A 103 4.20 -10.31 -9.00
CA ILE A 103 2.87 -10.44 -9.58
C ILE A 103 2.55 -11.92 -9.70
N HIS A 104 1.43 -12.35 -9.14
CA HIS A 104 0.90 -13.71 -9.27
C HIS A 104 -0.22 -13.74 -10.29
N ASN A 105 -0.02 -14.43 -11.41
CA ASN A 105 -0.89 -14.44 -12.60
C ASN A 105 -1.18 -13.04 -13.16
N THR A 106 -1.73 -12.95 -14.38
CA THR A 106 -1.88 -11.66 -15.07
C THR A 106 -3.30 -11.35 -15.50
N GLY A 107 -4.15 -12.37 -15.64
CA GLY A 107 -5.51 -12.27 -16.13
C GLY A 107 -5.63 -12.28 -17.66
N LEU A 108 -6.82 -11.91 -18.12
CA LEU A 108 -7.21 -11.97 -19.52
C LEU A 108 -6.91 -10.64 -20.22
N ARG A 109 -6.32 -10.73 -21.41
CA ARG A 109 -6.31 -9.68 -22.41
C ARG A 109 -7.01 -10.18 -23.67
N SER A 110 -8.08 -9.50 -24.04
CA SER A 110 -8.88 -9.78 -25.23
C SER A 110 -9.04 -8.51 -26.04
N ARG A 111 -8.40 -8.47 -27.21
CA ARG A 111 -8.47 -7.32 -28.14
C ARG A 111 -9.89 -7.13 -28.68
N SER A 112 -10.62 -8.22 -28.94
CA SER A 112 -11.97 -8.18 -29.50
C SER A 112 -13.01 -7.62 -28.53
N HIS A 113 -12.80 -7.78 -27.22
CA HIS A 113 -13.73 -7.33 -26.19
C HIS A 113 -13.25 -6.06 -25.46
N GLY A 114 -12.15 -5.45 -25.92
CA GLY A 114 -11.53 -4.30 -25.26
C GLY A 114 -11.13 -4.58 -23.80
N ARG A 115 -10.90 -5.85 -23.43
CA ARG A 115 -10.65 -6.25 -22.05
C ARG A 115 -9.16 -6.46 -21.83
N ASP A 116 -8.62 -5.84 -20.79
CA ASP A 116 -7.25 -6.03 -20.36
C ASP A 116 -7.20 -5.95 -18.83
N ASP A 117 -7.18 -7.12 -18.18
CA ASP A 117 -7.26 -7.19 -16.72
C ASP A 117 -6.00 -6.62 -16.05
N ALA A 118 -4.81 -6.79 -16.65
CA ALA A 118 -3.58 -6.24 -16.09
C ALA A 118 -3.57 -4.71 -16.15
N ALA A 119 -4.03 -4.11 -17.26
CA ALA A 119 -4.20 -2.67 -17.37
C ALA A 119 -5.26 -2.13 -16.40
N ARG A 120 -6.30 -2.92 -16.10
CA ARG A 120 -7.43 -2.51 -15.28
C ARG A 120 -7.15 -2.61 -13.78
N TYR A 121 -6.47 -3.66 -13.33
CA TYR A 121 -6.31 -3.97 -11.91
C TYR A 121 -4.86 -3.83 -11.43
N LEU A 122 -3.89 -4.37 -12.17
CA LEU A 122 -2.51 -4.49 -11.68
C LEU A 122 -1.70 -3.21 -11.91
N LEU A 123 -1.71 -2.66 -13.13
CA LEU A 123 -0.93 -1.46 -13.46
C LEU A 123 -1.32 -0.22 -12.64
N PRO A 124 -2.61 0.07 -12.37
CA PRO A 124 -2.99 1.20 -11.53
C PRO A 124 -2.42 1.09 -10.11
N GLU A 125 -2.48 -0.09 -9.50
CA GLU A 125 -1.95 -0.31 -8.16
C GLU A 125 -0.41 -0.18 -8.11
N LEU A 126 0.29 -0.74 -9.09
CA LEU A 126 1.75 -0.55 -9.19
C LEU A 126 2.13 0.92 -9.34
N ARG A 127 1.38 1.68 -10.14
CA ARG A 127 1.61 3.13 -10.33
C ARG A 127 1.29 3.92 -9.07
N ARG A 128 0.21 3.59 -8.38
CA ARG A 128 -0.20 4.24 -7.13
C ARG A 128 0.88 4.16 -6.05
N HIS A 129 1.56 3.02 -5.98
CA HIS A 129 2.62 2.78 -5.00
C HIS A 129 4.03 3.06 -5.53
N LEU A 130 4.17 3.50 -6.79
CA LEU A 130 5.46 3.70 -7.47
C LEU A 130 6.34 2.44 -7.41
N THR A 131 5.71 1.27 -7.37
CA THR A 131 6.36 -0.03 -7.18
C THR A 131 6.63 -0.68 -8.52
N ARG A 132 7.82 -1.28 -8.66
CA ARG A 132 8.16 -2.11 -9.82
C ARG A 132 8.18 -3.58 -9.40
N PRO A 133 7.59 -4.48 -10.20
CA PRO A 133 7.62 -5.90 -9.90
C PRO A 133 9.03 -6.47 -10.15
N ASP A 134 9.57 -7.18 -9.16
CA ASP A 134 10.82 -7.94 -9.25
C ASP A 134 10.65 -9.24 -10.05
N ALA A 135 9.43 -9.79 -10.08
CA ALA A 135 9.11 -10.98 -10.85
C ALA A 135 7.62 -11.11 -11.16
N ILE A 136 7.31 -11.87 -12.21
CA ILE A 136 5.96 -12.33 -12.53
C ILE A 136 5.94 -13.85 -12.42
N VAL A 137 5.00 -14.40 -11.66
CA VAL A 137 4.85 -15.84 -11.43
C VAL A 137 3.53 -16.31 -12.03
N LEU A 138 3.62 -17.28 -12.93
CA LEU A 138 2.47 -17.91 -13.59
C LEU A 138 2.22 -19.29 -12.99
N THR A 139 1.05 -19.45 -12.36
CA THR A 139 0.62 -20.74 -11.79
C THR A 139 -0.42 -21.46 -12.65
N ARG A 140 -0.92 -20.79 -13.69
CA ARG A 140 -1.94 -21.32 -14.61
C ARG A 140 -1.45 -21.30 -16.05
N LYS A 141 -1.95 -22.23 -16.86
CA LYS A 141 -1.62 -22.36 -18.29
C LYS A 141 -2.68 -21.78 -19.24
N SER A 142 -3.84 -21.42 -18.71
CA SER A 142 -4.95 -20.92 -19.53
C SER A 142 -4.65 -19.52 -20.06
N LEU A 143 -4.93 -19.28 -21.35
CA LEU A 143 -4.85 -17.94 -21.94
C LEU A 143 -5.72 -16.93 -21.20
N ARG A 144 -6.80 -17.36 -20.54
CA ARG A 144 -7.63 -16.47 -19.71
C ARG A 144 -6.89 -15.92 -18.49
N ASP A 145 -5.83 -16.58 -18.04
CA ASP A 145 -5.09 -16.18 -16.83
C ASP A 145 -3.72 -15.56 -17.15
N ILE A 146 -3.18 -15.79 -18.36
CA ILE A 146 -1.82 -15.38 -18.74
C ILE A 146 -1.73 -14.38 -19.90
N SER A 147 -2.82 -14.16 -20.66
CA SER A 147 -2.73 -13.34 -21.88
C SER A 147 -2.45 -11.86 -21.62
N ALA A 148 -2.82 -11.35 -20.44
CA ALA A 148 -2.51 -9.98 -20.03
C ALA A 148 -1.03 -9.76 -19.64
N LEU A 149 -0.22 -10.83 -19.63
CA LEU A 149 1.23 -10.74 -19.46
C LEU A 149 1.88 -9.78 -20.47
N LYS A 150 1.37 -9.74 -21.70
CA LYS A 150 1.84 -8.80 -22.74
C LYS A 150 1.85 -7.36 -22.21
N THR A 151 0.77 -6.93 -21.59
CA THR A 151 0.60 -5.58 -21.06
C THR A 151 1.60 -5.25 -19.95
N LEU A 152 1.88 -6.24 -19.09
CA LEU A 152 2.84 -6.07 -18.01
C LEU A 152 4.27 -5.99 -18.55
N LEU A 153 4.62 -6.82 -19.54
CA LEU A 153 5.95 -6.79 -20.15
C LEU A 153 6.14 -5.56 -21.05
N ASP A 154 5.08 -5.05 -21.67
CA ASP A 154 5.13 -3.77 -22.39
C ASP A 154 5.43 -2.61 -21.42
N ALA A 155 4.92 -2.67 -20.18
CA ALA A 155 5.19 -1.66 -19.14
C ALA A 155 6.53 -1.87 -18.40
N TYR A 156 6.91 -3.13 -18.17
CA TYR A 156 8.09 -3.55 -17.41
C TYR A 156 8.84 -4.67 -18.16
N PRO A 157 9.60 -4.33 -19.21
CA PRO A 157 10.21 -5.32 -20.11
C PRO A 157 11.36 -6.11 -19.47
N ALA A 158 11.99 -5.56 -18.42
CA ALA A 158 13.10 -6.19 -17.73
C ALA A 158 12.66 -7.19 -16.64
N THR A 159 11.36 -7.30 -16.34
CA THR A 159 10.87 -8.13 -15.24
C THR A 159 10.90 -9.61 -15.65
N PRO A 160 11.61 -10.48 -14.90
CA PRO A 160 11.68 -11.90 -15.21
C PRO A 160 10.34 -12.61 -14.96
N VAL A 161 10.02 -13.55 -15.85
CA VAL A 161 8.80 -14.37 -15.77
C VAL A 161 9.15 -15.80 -15.39
N TYR A 162 8.52 -16.28 -14.32
CA TYR A 162 8.64 -17.64 -13.81
C TYR A 162 7.31 -18.36 -13.94
N SER A 163 7.35 -19.68 -14.09
CA SER A 163 6.14 -20.50 -14.05
C SER A 163 6.31 -21.74 -13.18
N THR A 164 5.23 -22.13 -12.52
CA THR A 164 5.12 -23.43 -11.83
C THR A 164 4.49 -24.50 -12.73
N VAL A 165 3.91 -24.08 -13.85
CA VAL A 165 3.35 -24.96 -14.89
C VAL A 165 4.13 -24.81 -16.19
N ILE A 166 4.20 -25.89 -16.97
CA ILE A 166 4.80 -25.86 -18.30
C ILE A 166 3.80 -25.20 -19.24
N ILE A 167 4.18 -24.05 -19.81
CA ILE A 167 3.36 -23.27 -20.74
C ILE A 167 4.06 -23.32 -22.10
N PRO A 168 3.63 -24.20 -23.01
CA PRO A 168 4.18 -24.23 -24.36
C PRO A 168 3.78 -22.97 -25.13
N ASP A 169 4.60 -22.63 -26.13
CA ASP A 169 4.27 -21.63 -27.17
C ASP A 169 4.02 -20.19 -26.69
N LEU A 170 4.57 -19.80 -25.54
CA LEU A 170 4.52 -18.41 -25.10
C LEU A 170 5.58 -17.59 -25.85
N PRO A 171 5.23 -16.43 -26.45
CA PRO A 171 6.18 -15.60 -27.20
C PRO A 171 7.17 -14.82 -26.29
N TYR A 172 7.24 -15.16 -25.00
CA TYR A 172 8.05 -14.48 -23.99
C TYR A 172 8.97 -15.49 -23.29
N PRO A 173 10.17 -15.08 -22.86
CA PRO A 173 11.09 -15.96 -22.15
C PRO A 173 10.57 -16.26 -20.74
N VAL A 174 10.01 -17.47 -20.55
CA VAL A 174 9.53 -17.95 -19.26
C VAL A 174 10.47 -19.04 -18.73
N ARG A 175 10.84 -18.93 -17.45
CA ARG A 175 11.64 -19.95 -16.77
C ARG A 175 10.74 -20.84 -15.93
N TYR A 176 10.66 -22.12 -16.31
CA TYR A 176 9.94 -23.13 -15.56
C TYR A 176 10.74 -23.54 -14.32
N CYS A 177 10.14 -23.40 -13.14
CA CYS A 177 10.63 -23.91 -11.86
C CYS A 177 12.15 -23.74 -11.62
N PRO A 178 12.70 -22.51 -11.61
CA PRO A 178 14.13 -22.31 -11.43
C PRO A 178 14.56 -22.60 -9.98
N ALA A 179 15.74 -23.21 -9.80
CA ALA A 179 16.30 -23.47 -8.47
C ALA A 179 16.69 -22.18 -7.72
N THR A 180 17.12 -21.15 -8.44
CA THR A 180 17.54 -19.86 -7.89
C THR A 180 16.98 -18.71 -8.71
N ASN A 181 16.52 -17.66 -8.03
CA ASN A 181 16.02 -16.45 -8.67
C ASN A 181 16.32 -15.18 -7.85
N PRO A 182 16.49 -14.02 -8.51
CA PRO A 182 16.76 -12.75 -7.83
C PRO A 182 15.57 -12.20 -7.02
N ALA A 183 14.36 -12.71 -7.24
CA ALA A 183 13.15 -12.24 -6.55
C ALA A 183 12.86 -12.96 -5.22
N GLY A 184 13.75 -13.88 -4.79
CA GLY A 184 13.62 -14.56 -3.49
C GLY A 184 12.41 -15.50 -3.40
N ILE A 185 12.07 -16.18 -4.51
CA ILE A 185 10.94 -17.12 -4.56
C ILE A 185 11.52 -18.53 -4.41
N THR A 186 11.02 -19.30 -3.46
CA THR A 186 11.48 -20.68 -3.28
C THR A 186 10.64 -21.59 -4.15
N PHE A 187 11.23 -22.14 -5.21
CA PHE A 187 10.59 -23.14 -6.06
C PHE A 187 10.97 -24.54 -5.57
N SER A 188 9.97 -25.41 -5.45
CA SER A 188 10.15 -26.82 -5.09
C SER A 188 9.57 -27.69 -6.19
N LYS A 189 10.43 -28.44 -6.87
CA LYS A 189 10.04 -29.40 -7.90
C LYS A 189 9.80 -30.77 -7.27
N THR A 190 8.57 -31.26 -7.35
CA THR A 190 8.18 -32.61 -6.95
C THR A 190 7.84 -33.44 -8.19
N ASN A 191 7.57 -34.73 -8.01
CA ASN A 191 7.11 -35.59 -9.11
C ASN A 191 5.74 -35.17 -9.64
N ASP A 192 4.92 -34.53 -8.79
CA ASP A 192 3.57 -34.08 -9.11
C ASP A 192 3.53 -32.70 -9.78
N GLY A 193 4.64 -31.96 -9.80
CA GLY A 193 4.73 -30.64 -10.43
C GLY A 193 5.74 -29.71 -9.78
N CYS A 194 5.56 -28.41 -10.00
CA CYS A 194 6.34 -27.39 -9.31
C CYS A 194 5.43 -26.58 -8.39
N THR A 195 5.91 -26.30 -7.19
CA THR A 195 5.27 -25.35 -6.28
C THR A 195 6.21 -24.18 -6.06
N ALA A 196 5.65 -23.00 -5.83
CA ALA A 196 6.42 -21.81 -5.50
C ALA A 196 5.97 -21.24 -4.15
N ARG A 197 6.91 -20.69 -3.41
CA ARG A 197 6.64 -20.00 -2.14
C ARG A 197 7.26 -18.62 -2.16
N PHE A 198 6.50 -17.63 -1.73
CA PHE A 198 6.94 -16.25 -1.60
C PHE A 198 6.54 -15.71 -0.23
N GLY A 199 7.51 -15.53 0.66
CA GLY A 199 7.24 -15.33 2.08
C GLY A 199 6.41 -16.48 2.64
N ASP A 200 5.28 -16.15 3.26
CA ASP A 200 4.33 -17.11 3.84
C ASP A 200 3.29 -17.62 2.83
N VAL A 201 3.25 -17.05 1.62
CA VAL A 201 2.24 -17.39 0.60
C VAL A 201 2.72 -18.55 -0.27
N ILE A 202 1.88 -19.58 -0.40
CA ILE A 202 2.09 -20.70 -1.32
C ILE A 202 1.41 -20.38 -2.65
N LEU A 203 2.19 -20.39 -3.72
CA LEU A 203 1.76 -20.18 -5.10
C LEU A 203 1.72 -21.55 -5.80
N ALA A 204 0.60 -22.24 -5.65
CA ALA A 204 0.34 -23.51 -6.31
C ALA A 204 -0.66 -23.34 -7.45
N ALA A 205 -0.59 -24.22 -8.45
CA ALA A 205 -1.71 -24.42 -9.37
C ALA A 205 -2.90 -24.97 -8.55
N PRO A 206 -4.13 -24.48 -8.78
CA PRO A 206 -5.32 -25.11 -8.22
C PRO A 206 -5.54 -26.51 -8.77
#